data_AF-A0A1H2Z6K4-F1
#
_entry.id   AF-A0A1H2Z6K4-F1
#
_cell.length_a   1.000
_cell.length_b   1.000
_cell.length_c   1.000
_cell.angle_alpha   90.00
_cell.angle_beta   90.00
_cell.angle_gamma   90.00
#
_symmetry.space_group_name_H-M   'P 1'
#
loop_
_entity.id
_entity.type
_entity.pdbx_description
1 polymer ?
#
loop_
_entity_poly.entity_id
_entity_poly.type
_entity_poly.pdbx_seq_one_letter_code
_entity_poly.pdbx_strand_id
1 'polypeptide(L)'
;MGTALSFLSLFLAIWLFPLGLLTTFFINLYKRRWKFSFKRLDDQFLSIATSIDASANVVCKDLFNLILIKKGGYEFGKRKETISSVLGKNQRDNTLTGIGKGVAFVLDKIDPDHCAKSIDSLV
;
A
#
# COMPACT_ATOMS: atom_id res chain seq x y z
N MET A 1 10.16 20.12 13.23
CA MET A 1 10.80 18.81 13.53
C MET A 1 10.33 17.71 12.57
N GLY A 2 9.02 17.51 12.35
CA GLY A 2 8.52 16.46 11.45
C GLY A 2 8.98 16.56 9.98
N THR A 3 9.05 17.77 9.43
CA THR A 3 9.51 18.01 8.04
C THR A 3 10.97 17.60 7.83
N ALA A 4 11.86 17.95 8.77
CA ALA A 4 13.26 17.52 8.72
C ALA A 4 13.38 15.99 8.80
N LEU A 5 12.60 15.35 9.68
CA LEU A 5 12.55 13.89 9.77
C LEU A 5 12.06 13.24 8.48
N SER A 6 11.04 13.80 7.79
CA SER A 6 10.54 13.22 6.55
C SER A 6 11.54 13.30 5.41
N PHE A 7 12.28 14.41 5.28
CA PHE A 7 13.34 14.52 4.27
C PHE A 7 14.49 13.56 4.57
N LEU A 8 14.90 13.46 5.84
CA LEU A 8 15.92 12.50 6.26
C LEU A 8 15.47 11.06 6.00
N SER A 9 14.23 10.69 6.29
CA SER A 9 13.72 9.34 6.05
C SER A 9 13.69 8.98 4.57
N LEU A 10 13.31 9.93 3.69
CA LEU A 10 13.33 9.71 2.25
C LEU A 10 14.77 9.54 1.74
N PHE A 11 15.70 10.37 2.22
CA PHE A 11 17.11 10.24 1.89
C PHE A 11 17.68 8.88 2.31
N LEU A 12 17.39 8.43 3.53
CA LEU A 12 17.81 7.12 4.02
C LEU A 12 17.18 5.98 3.20
N ALA A 13 15.89 6.08 2.83
CA ALA A 13 15.19 5.05 2.07
C ALA A 13 15.85 4.80 0.69
N ILE A 14 16.33 5.87 0.02
CA ILE A 14 17.03 5.77 -1.27
C ILE A 14 18.23 4.83 -1.19
N TRP A 15 18.96 4.83 -0.07
CA TRP A 15 20.14 3.98 0.12
C TRP A 15 19.81 2.63 0.75
N LEU A 16 18.94 2.62 1.76
CA LEU A 16 18.64 1.42 2.54
C LEU A 16 17.75 0.43 1.81
N PHE A 17 16.80 0.87 0.99
CA PHE A 17 15.89 -0.05 0.29
C PHE A 17 16.62 -0.89 -0.76
N PRO A 18 17.46 -0.31 -1.65
CA PRO A 18 18.27 -1.11 -2.57
C PRO A 18 19.22 -2.06 -1.84
N LEU A 19 19.86 -1.59 -0.75
CA LEU A 19 20.76 -2.41 0.05
C LEU A 19 20.01 -3.59 0.71
N GLY A 20 18.80 -3.37 1.22
CA GLY A 20 17.94 -4.42 1.76
C GLY A 20 17.51 -5.45 0.71
N LEU A 21 17.21 -5.01 -0.52
CA LEU A 21 16.89 -5.93 -1.63
C LEU A 21 18.12 -6.74 -2.07
N LEU A 22 19.29 -6.09 -2.19
CA LEU A 22 20.56 -6.73 -2.54
C LEU A 22 20.96 -7.78 -1.51
N THR A 23 20.84 -7.47 -0.22
CA THR A 23 21.17 -8.44 0.84
C THR A 23 20.28 -9.68 0.78
N THR A 24 18.97 -9.53 0.58
CA THR A 24 18.07 -10.69 0.37
C THR A 24 18.47 -11.48 -0.88
N PHE A 25 18.82 -10.81 -1.97
CA PHE A 25 19.26 -11.44 -3.20
C PHE A 25 20.53 -12.29 -2.98
N PHE A 26 21.57 -11.73 -2.36
CA PHE A 26 22.82 -12.44 -2.07
C PHE A 26 22.65 -13.58 -1.07
N ILE A 27 21.83 -13.40 -0.02
CA ILE A 27 21.51 -14.47 0.93
C ILE A 27 20.81 -15.63 0.24
N ASN A 28 19.84 -15.35 -0.64
CA ASN A 28 19.15 -16.38 -1.40
C ASN A 28 20.08 -17.12 -2.35
N LEU A 29 21.02 -16.41 -2.98
CA LEU A 29 22.02 -17.01 -3.86
C LEU A 29 22.98 -17.94 -3.09
N TYR A 30 23.46 -17.50 -1.91
CA TYR A 30 24.45 -18.24 -1.12
C TYR A 30 23.84 -19.44 -0.37
N LYS A 31 22.65 -19.28 0.24
CA LYS A 31 22.03 -20.34 1.05
C LYS A 31 21.35 -21.43 0.22
N ARG A 32 20.98 -21.17 -1.03
CA ARG A 32 20.29 -22.14 -1.90
C ARG A 32 21.08 -22.33 -3.18
N ARG A 33 22.03 -23.27 -3.10
CA ARG A 33 22.99 -23.71 -4.12
C ARG A 33 22.45 -24.03 -5.54
N TRP A 34 21.18 -23.75 -5.89
CA TRP A 34 20.61 -23.64 -7.26
C TRP A 34 19.06 -23.64 -7.34
N LYS A 35 18.31 -23.64 -6.23
CA LYS A 35 16.86 -23.36 -6.25
C LYS A 35 16.59 -21.91 -5.85
N PHE A 36 16.82 -21.00 -6.80
CA PHE A 36 16.42 -19.60 -6.67
C PHE A 36 14.92 -19.55 -6.38
N SER A 37 14.54 -18.99 -5.22
CA SER A 37 13.15 -18.92 -4.80
C SER A 37 12.62 -17.52 -5.06
N PHE A 38 12.01 -17.33 -6.22
CA PHE A 38 11.33 -16.08 -6.58
C PHE A 38 10.31 -15.65 -5.52
N LYS A 39 9.68 -16.61 -4.84
CA LYS A 39 8.72 -16.37 -3.76
C LYS A 39 9.23 -15.41 -2.67
N ARG A 40 10.48 -15.56 -2.19
CA ARG A 40 10.97 -14.70 -1.09
C ARG A 40 11.24 -13.26 -1.55
N LEU A 41 11.62 -13.08 -2.82
CA LEU A 41 11.77 -11.75 -3.39
C LEU A 41 10.40 -11.13 -3.64
N ASP A 42 9.45 -11.91 -4.15
CA ASP A 42 8.06 -11.53 -4.36
C ASP A 42 7.39 -11.08 -3.05
N ASP A 43 7.54 -11.84 -1.96
CA ASP A 43 7.06 -11.47 -0.62
C ASP A 43 7.65 -10.12 -0.14
N GLN A 44 8.91 -9.83 -0.48
CA GLN A 44 9.56 -8.57 -0.12
C GLN A 44 9.04 -7.40 -0.98
N PHE A 45 8.84 -7.61 -2.28
CA PHE A 45 8.20 -6.60 -3.14
C PHE A 45 6.77 -6.31 -2.70
N LEU A 46 6.01 -7.35 -2.32
CA LEU A 46 4.67 -7.20 -1.77
C LEU A 46 4.70 -6.38 -0.47
N SER A 47 5.64 -6.66 0.44
CA SER A 47 5.80 -5.87 1.67
C SER A 47 6.11 -4.38 1.39
N ILE A 48 6.95 -4.09 0.38
CA ILE A 48 7.22 -2.72 -0.04
C ILE A 48 5.95 -2.06 -0.61
N ALA A 49 5.24 -2.76 -1.50
CA ALA A 49 4.00 -2.25 -2.12
C ALA A 49 2.95 -1.90 -1.05
N THR A 50 2.68 -2.81 -0.11
CA THR A 50 1.71 -2.59 0.96
C THR A 50 2.15 -1.46 1.91
N SER A 51 3.45 -1.32 2.18
CA SER A 51 3.98 -0.24 3.03
C SER A 51 3.82 1.14 2.38
N ILE A 52 4.06 1.22 1.06
CA ILE A 52 3.86 2.46 0.30
C ILE A 52 2.37 2.81 0.25
N ASP A 53 1.51 1.83 -0.01
CA ASP A 53 0.06 2.00 -0.05
C ASP A 53 -0.49 2.54 1.29
N ALA A 54 -0.12 1.92 2.41
CA ALA A 54 -0.52 2.40 3.73
C ALA A 54 0.03 3.80 4.05
N SER A 55 1.24 4.12 3.58
CA SER A 55 1.82 5.45 3.74
C SER A 55 1.04 6.48 2.92
N ALA A 56 0.66 6.14 1.69
CA ALA A 56 -0.14 6.99 0.82
C ALA A 56 -1.55 7.24 1.40
N ASN A 57 -2.19 6.23 2.01
CA ASN A 57 -3.44 6.41 2.76
C ASN A 57 -3.31 7.50 3.85
N VAL A 58 -2.19 7.51 4.58
CA VAL A 58 -1.93 8.49 5.64
C VAL A 58 -1.60 9.87 5.08
N VAL A 59 -0.68 9.96 4.13
CA VAL A 59 -0.16 11.22 3.60
C VAL A 59 -1.20 11.95 2.76
N CYS A 60 -1.95 11.23 1.93
CA CYS A 60 -2.93 11.80 1.00
C CYS A 60 -4.35 11.85 1.58
N LYS A 61 -4.51 11.64 2.90
CA LYS A 61 -5.83 11.51 3.55
C LYS A 61 -6.78 12.67 3.21
N ASP A 62 -6.30 13.92 3.22
CA ASP A 62 -7.15 15.09 3.06
C ASP A 62 -7.65 15.18 1.61
N LEU A 63 -6.77 14.85 0.66
CA LEU A 63 -7.13 14.75 -0.76
C LEU A 63 -8.16 13.64 -0.98
N PHE A 64 -7.89 12.44 -0.46
CA PHE A 64 -8.76 11.27 -0.68
C PHE A 64 -10.11 11.41 0.01
N ASN A 65 -10.14 11.95 1.24
CA ASN A 65 -11.39 12.25 1.95
C ASN A 65 -12.25 13.27 1.21
N LEU A 66 -11.62 14.22 0.51
CA LEU A 66 -12.32 15.23 -0.26
C LEU A 66 -12.90 14.69 -1.58
N ILE A 67 -12.13 13.87 -2.31
CA ILE A 67 -12.48 13.51 -3.69
C ILE A 67 -13.09 12.11 -3.84
N LEU A 68 -12.78 11.16 -2.96
CA LEU A 68 -13.13 9.74 -3.13
C LEU A 68 -14.34 9.29 -2.30
N ILE A 69 -14.66 9.97 -1.20
CA ILE A 69 -15.77 9.61 -0.32
C ILE A 69 -16.77 10.76 -0.15
N LYS A 70 -18.02 10.40 0.10
CA LYS A 70 -19.08 11.33 0.49
C LYS A 70 -18.94 11.68 1.97
N LYS A 71 -19.56 12.80 2.37
CA LYS A 71 -19.67 13.18 3.77
C LYS A 71 -20.32 12.05 4.59
N GLY A 72 -19.67 11.65 5.69
CA GLY A 72 -20.12 10.54 6.53
C GLY A 72 -19.60 9.16 6.11
N GLY A 73 -18.76 9.08 5.08
CA GLY A 73 -18.03 7.85 4.72
C GLY A 73 -16.89 7.50 5.68
N TYR A 74 -16.34 6.30 5.53
CA TYR A 74 -15.18 5.86 6.28
C TYR A 74 -13.92 6.60 5.81
N GLU A 75 -13.25 7.32 6.71
CA GLU A 75 -12.16 8.22 6.35
C GLU A 75 -10.83 7.50 6.07
N PHE A 76 -10.10 8.01 5.07
CA PHE A 76 -8.69 7.74 4.84
C PHE A 76 -7.85 8.36 5.97
N GLY A 77 -6.64 7.81 6.16
CA GLY A 77 -5.65 8.37 7.08
C GLY A 77 -5.30 7.51 8.28
N LYS A 78 -5.93 6.35 8.44
CA LYS A 78 -5.59 5.41 9.52
C LYS A 78 -4.23 4.78 9.24
N ARG A 79 -3.36 4.78 10.25
CA ARG A 79 -2.07 4.08 10.17
C ARG A 79 -2.30 2.57 10.05
N LYS A 80 -1.47 1.89 9.27
CA LYS A 80 -1.52 0.44 9.00
C LYS A 80 -2.79 -0.02 8.26
N GLU A 81 -3.28 0.82 7.35
CA GLU A 81 -4.43 0.51 6.51
C GLU A 81 -4.16 0.98 5.09
N THR A 82 -4.47 0.14 4.10
CA THR A 82 -4.27 0.46 2.68
C THR A 82 -5.38 1.34 2.11
N ILE A 83 -5.10 1.99 0.98
CA ILE A 83 -6.12 2.73 0.22
C ILE A 83 -7.24 1.78 -0.22
N SER A 84 -6.89 0.58 -0.69
CA SER A 84 -7.86 -0.43 -1.16
C SER A 84 -8.81 -0.89 -0.04
N SER A 85 -8.34 -1.00 1.21
CA SER A 85 -9.17 -1.35 2.37
C SER A 85 -10.23 -0.27 2.65
N VAL A 86 -9.82 1.00 2.65
CA VAL A 86 -10.72 2.14 2.85
C VAL A 86 -11.74 2.25 1.71
N LEU A 87 -11.29 2.08 0.47
CA LEU A 87 -12.18 2.04 -0.70
C LEU A 87 -13.19 0.89 -0.59
N GLY A 88 -12.75 -0.30 -0.18
CA GLY A 88 -13.62 -1.46 0.02
C GLY A 88 -14.71 -1.22 1.07
N LYS A 89 -14.36 -0.63 2.21
CA LYS A 89 -15.34 -0.26 3.26
C LYS A 89 -16.37 0.73 2.73
N ASN A 90 -15.93 1.76 2.02
CA ASN A 90 -16.84 2.74 1.43
C ASN A 90 -17.64 2.21 0.23
N GLN A 91 -17.13 1.21 -0.48
CA GLN A 91 -17.85 0.50 -1.54
C GLN A 91 -18.99 -0.33 -0.94
N ARG A 92 -18.71 -1.10 0.11
CA ARG A 92 -19.70 -1.85 0.89
C ARG A 92 -20.79 -0.92 1.44
N ASP A 93 -20.38 0.20 2.02
CA ASP A 93 -21.27 1.14 2.70
C ASP A 93 -21.92 2.16 1.72
N ASN A 94 -21.63 2.07 0.41
CA ASN A 94 -22.14 2.94 -0.66
C ASN A 94 -21.84 4.45 -0.48
N THR A 95 -20.75 4.75 0.22
CA THR A 95 -20.29 6.10 0.57
C THR A 95 -19.19 6.62 -0.36
N LEU A 96 -18.82 5.90 -1.43
CA LEU A 96 -17.91 6.42 -2.46
C LEU A 96 -18.55 7.53 -3.33
N THR A 97 -17.73 8.50 -3.74
CA THR A 97 -18.08 9.46 -4.82
C THR A 97 -18.03 8.78 -6.19
N GLY A 98 -18.41 9.48 -7.26
CA GLY A 98 -18.23 8.98 -8.62
C GLY A 98 -16.76 8.65 -8.95
N ILE A 99 -15.84 9.53 -8.54
CA ILE A 99 -14.39 9.31 -8.70
C ILE A 99 -13.95 8.11 -7.86
N GLY A 100 -14.38 8.03 -6.59
CA GLY A 100 -14.08 6.89 -5.71
C GLY A 100 -14.52 5.55 -6.29
N LYS A 101 -15.73 5.49 -6.87
CA LYS A 101 -16.22 4.29 -7.58
C LYS A 101 -15.36 3.95 -8.80
N GLY A 102 -14.93 4.95 -9.55
CA GLY A 102 -14.03 4.75 -10.70
C GLY A 102 -12.69 4.15 -10.28
N VAL A 103 -12.08 4.67 -9.22
CA VAL A 103 -10.81 4.14 -8.67
C VAL A 103 -10.99 2.71 -8.18
N ALA A 104 -12.04 2.44 -7.39
CA ALA A 104 -12.30 1.10 -6.87
C ALA A 104 -12.56 0.09 -8.00
N PHE A 105 -13.28 0.50 -9.04
CA PHE A 105 -13.51 -0.33 -10.23
C PHE A 105 -12.23 -0.67 -10.99
N VAL A 106 -11.27 0.26 -11.10
CA VAL A 106 -9.97 -0.02 -11.72
C VAL A 106 -9.21 -1.07 -10.92
N LEU A 107 -9.24 -0.99 -9.58
CA LEU A 107 -8.62 -2.00 -8.71
C LEU A 107 -9.28 -3.37 -8.86
N ASP A 108 -10.62 -3.41 -8.84
CA ASP A 108 -11.40 -4.65 -9.00
C ASP A 108 -11.25 -5.26 -10.41
N LYS A 109 -10.85 -4.46 -11.41
CA LYS A 109 -10.49 -4.93 -12.77
C LYS A 109 -9.11 -5.58 -12.83
N ILE A 110 -8.15 -5.11 -12.03
CA ILE A 110 -6.79 -5.66 -11.98
C ILE A 110 -6.80 -6.99 -11.23
N ASP A 111 -7.49 -7.04 -10.10
CA ASP A 111 -7.72 -8.25 -9.30
C ASP A 111 -9.22 -8.31 -8.94
N PRO A 112 -9.97 -9.33 -9.38
CA PRO A 112 -11.40 -9.42 -9.12
C PRO A 112 -11.73 -9.25 -7.63
N ASP A 113 -12.63 -8.33 -7.29
CA ASP A 113 -13.03 -7.99 -5.91
C ASP A 113 -11.86 -7.54 -5.00
N HIS A 114 -10.81 -6.94 -5.58
CA HIS A 114 -9.63 -6.48 -4.85
C HIS A 114 -9.97 -5.61 -3.63
N CYS A 115 -10.85 -4.63 -3.80
CA CYS A 115 -11.23 -3.72 -2.71
C CYS A 115 -11.95 -4.47 -1.59
N ALA A 116 -12.83 -5.42 -1.95
CA ALA A 116 -13.57 -6.23 -0.97
C ALA A 116 -12.63 -7.15 -0.18
N LYS A 117 -11.69 -7.82 -0.88
CA LYS A 117 -10.67 -8.67 -0.25
C LYS A 117 -9.76 -7.88 0.70
N SER A 118 -9.54 -6.60 0.42
CA SER A 118 -8.63 -5.75 1.19
C SER A 118 -9.22 -5.19 2.49
N ILE A 119 -10.53 -5.36 2.74
CA ILE A 119 -11.19 -4.83 3.95
C ILE A 119 -10.57 -5.41 5.23
N ASP A 120 -10.23 -6.70 5.20
CA ASP A 120 -9.67 -7.43 6.35
C ASP A 120 -8.15 -7.60 6.28
N SER A 121 -7.51 -7.18 5.18
CA SER A 121 -6.05 -7.19 5.08
C SER A 121 -5.48 -5.99 5.84
N LEU A 122 -5.07 -6.20 7.08
CA LEU A 122 -4.27 -5.23 7.82
C LEU A 122 -2.81 -5.25 7.33
N VAL A 123 -2.17 -4.07 7.36
CA VAL A 123 -0.76 -3.86 6.99
C VAL A 123 0.18 -4.07 8.18
#